data_AF-A0A538TNB8-F1
#
_entry.id   AF-A0A538TNB8-F1
#
_cell.length_a   1.000
_cell.length_b   1.000
_cell.length_c   1.000
_cell.angle_alpha   90.00
_cell.angle_beta   90.00
_cell.angle_gamma   90.00
#
_symmetry.space_group_name_H-M   'P 1'
#
loop_
_entity.id
_entity.type
_entity.pdbx_description
1 polymer ?
#
loop_
_entity_poly.entity_id
_entity_poly.type
_entity_poly.pdbx_seq_one_letter_code
_entity_poly.pdbx_strand_id
1 'polypeptide(L)'
;MEVTLRDPVYPGRVASYDSGLRLFLNQEAYFFSSKESKRRFLADPTRYSGPLTDPVTQKRFQPTPRSPRVDFRGRTYFFESDLTKRQFQTTPTTYYVRRET
;
A
#
# COMPACT_ATOMS: atom_id res chain seq x y z
N MET A 1 25.10 -4.03 -6.98
CA MET A 1 23.89 -4.68 -7.53
C MET A 1 22.87 -3.59 -7.77
N GLU A 2 22.48 -3.32 -9.03
CA GLU A 2 21.29 -2.52 -9.30
C GLU A 2 20.06 -3.34 -8.93
N VAL A 3 19.29 -2.89 -7.95
CA VAL A 3 17.99 -3.50 -7.64
C VAL A 3 16.99 -2.96 -8.64
N THR A 4 16.68 -3.75 -9.68
CA THR A 4 15.60 -3.43 -10.61
C THR A 4 14.26 -3.72 -9.94
N LEU A 5 13.46 -2.68 -9.66
CA LEU A 5 12.10 -2.85 -9.18
C LEU A 5 11.24 -3.53 -10.26
N ARG A 6 10.48 -4.54 -9.83
CA ARG A 6 9.55 -5.27 -10.71
C ARG A 6 8.14 -4.72 -10.56
N ASP A 7 7.41 -4.75 -11.66
CA ASP A 7 5.98 -4.42 -11.65
C ASP A 7 5.21 -5.48 -10.84
N PRO A 8 4.39 -5.07 -9.84
CA PRO A 8 3.72 -6.02 -8.95
C PRO A 8 2.57 -6.79 -9.63
N VAL A 9 2.03 -6.30 -10.74
CA VAL A 9 0.98 -6.98 -11.52
C VAL A 9 1.61 -7.88 -12.59
N TYR A 10 2.74 -7.45 -13.16
CA TYR A 10 3.46 -8.15 -14.22
C TYR A 10 4.95 -8.31 -13.86
N PRO A 11 5.34 -9.30 -13.03
CA PRO A 11 6.70 -9.42 -12.50
C PRO A 11 7.83 -9.53 -13.54
N GLY A 12 7.51 -9.95 -14.78
CA GLY A 12 8.45 -9.95 -15.90
C GLY A 12 8.82 -8.56 -16.42
N ARG A 13 8.10 -7.50 -16.03
CA ARG A 13 8.32 -6.11 -16.46
C ARG A 13 9.10 -5.32 -15.41
N VAL A 14 9.94 -4.41 -15.89
CA VAL A 14 10.66 -3.44 -15.05
C VAL A 14 9.71 -2.29 -14.73
N ALA A 15 9.62 -1.93 -13.45
CA ALA A 15 8.83 -0.80 -12.99
C ALA A 15 9.53 0.54 -13.31
N SER A 16 8.74 1.59 -13.52
CA SER A 16 9.24 2.95 -13.74
C SER A 16 9.23 3.75 -12.44
N TYR A 17 10.22 4.64 -12.26
CA TYR A 17 10.26 5.62 -11.18
C TYR A 17 9.42 6.88 -11.45
N ASP A 18 8.70 6.93 -12.58
CA ASP A 18 7.74 7.99 -12.87
C ASP A 18 6.73 8.16 -11.72
N SER A 19 6.58 9.39 -11.23
CA SER A 19 5.69 9.71 -10.11
C SER A 19 4.21 9.36 -10.38
N GLY A 20 3.76 9.45 -11.63
CA GLY A 20 2.43 9.03 -12.08
C GLY A 20 2.24 7.51 -12.06
N LEU A 21 3.34 6.75 -12.07
CA LEU A 21 3.40 5.29 -11.94
C LEU A 21 3.81 4.83 -10.54
N ARG A 22 3.76 5.73 -9.55
CA ARG A 22 3.90 5.38 -8.14
C ARG A 22 2.54 5.34 -7.44
N LEU A 23 2.38 4.41 -6.50
CA LEU A 23 1.23 4.35 -5.59
C LEU A 23 1.75 4.12 -4.17
N PHE A 24 1.18 4.84 -3.21
CA PHE A 24 1.32 4.48 -1.82
C PHE A 24 0.10 3.68 -1.38
N LEU A 25 0.34 2.59 -0.68
CA LEU A 25 -0.67 1.77 -0.01
C LEU A 25 -0.15 1.51 1.40
N ASN A 26 -0.91 1.86 2.44
CA ASN A 26 -0.39 1.91 3.81
C ASN A 26 0.91 2.73 3.93
N GLN A 27 2.04 2.08 4.21
CA GLN A 27 3.37 2.68 4.28
C GLN A 27 4.28 2.22 3.14
N GLU A 28 3.76 1.35 2.28
CA GLU A 28 4.46 0.74 1.17
C GLU A 28 4.35 1.61 -0.08
N ALA A 29 5.42 1.63 -0.87
CA ALA A 29 5.46 2.25 -2.18
C ALA A 29 5.51 1.17 -3.26
N TYR A 30 4.58 1.24 -4.20
CA TYR A 30 4.54 0.40 -5.38
C TYR A 30 4.85 1.24 -6.62
N PHE A 31 5.65 0.66 -7.51
CA PHE A 31 6.03 1.25 -8.79
C PHE A 31 5.53 0.34 -9.91
N PHE A 32 4.99 0.94 -10.96
CA PHE A 32 4.38 0.20 -12.07
C PHE A 32 5.13 0.45 -13.36
N SER A 33 5.11 -0.54 -14.24
CA SER A 33 5.63 -0.42 -15.62
C SER A 33 4.70 0.41 -16.51
N SER A 34 3.41 0.52 -16.18
CA SER A 34 2.42 1.24 -16.97
C SER A 34 1.21 1.71 -16.16
N LYS A 35 0.45 2.67 -16.72
CA LYS A 35 -0.82 3.14 -16.16
C LYS A 35 -1.86 2.02 -16.08
N GLU A 36 -1.84 1.08 -17.03
CA GLU A 36 -2.72 -0.09 -16.99
C GLU A 36 -2.42 -1.00 -15.80
N SER A 37 -1.15 -1.30 -15.55
CA SER A 37 -0.75 -2.10 -14.39
C SER A 37 -1.18 -1.44 -13.09
N LYS A 38 -0.91 -0.13 -12.94
CA LYS A 38 -1.38 0.65 -11.78
C LYS A 38 -2.90 0.57 -11.61
N ARG A 39 -3.67 0.67 -12.70
CA ARG A 39 -5.13 0.56 -12.67
C ARG A 39 -5.60 -0.84 -12.24
N ARG A 40 -4.95 -1.91 -12.72
CA ARG A 40 -5.26 -3.29 -12.30
C ARG A 40 -4.95 -3.52 -10.83
N PHE A 41 -3.82 -3.00 -10.35
CA PHE A 41 -3.47 -3.05 -8.93
C PHE A 41 -4.52 -2.34 -8.07
N LEU A 42 -4.95 -1.15 -8.46
CA LEU A 42 -5.99 -0.40 -7.73
C LEU A 42 -7.36 -1.09 -7.71
N ALA A 43 -7.68 -1.90 -8.72
CA ALA A 43 -8.93 -2.65 -8.79
C ALA A 43 -8.98 -3.82 -7.79
N ASP A 44 -7.84 -4.43 -7.48
CA ASP A 44 -7.73 -5.52 -6.51
C ASP A 44 -6.36 -5.47 -5.80
N PRO A 45 -6.14 -4.50 -4.89
CA PRO A 45 -4.84 -4.31 -4.26
C PRO A 45 -4.44 -5.54 -3.43
N THR A 46 -5.41 -6.23 -2.82
CA THR A 46 -5.16 -7.38 -1.95
C THR A 46 -4.58 -8.58 -2.68
N ARG A 47 -4.83 -8.70 -3.99
CA ARG A 47 -4.27 -9.73 -4.85
C ARG A 47 -2.80 -9.49 -5.19
N TYR A 48 -2.39 -8.24 -5.33
CA TYR A 48 -1.08 -7.87 -5.86
C TYR A 48 -0.12 -7.31 -4.81
N SER A 49 -0.64 -6.82 -3.69
CA SER A 49 0.18 -6.37 -2.57
C SER A 49 0.81 -7.55 -1.85
N GLY A 50 2.11 -7.46 -1.57
CA GLY A 50 2.72 -8.21 -0.48
C GLY A 50 2.21 -7.75 0.89
N PRO A 51 2.86 -8.16 1.99
CA PRO A 51 2.49 -7.71 3.31
C PRO A 51 2.52 -6.18 3.43
N LEU A 52 1.56 -5.63 4.15
CA LEU A 52 1.45 -4.21 4.45
C LEU A 52 1.79 -3.95 5.90
N THR A 53 2.12 -2.70 6.21
CA THR A 53 2.38 -2.26 7.58
C THR A 53 1.12 -1.62 8.16
N ASP A 54 0.58 -2.18 9.25
CA ASP A 54 -0.53 -1.55 9.98
C ASP A 54 -0.05 -0.19 10.50
N PRO A 55 -0.71 0.92 10.13
CA PRO A 55 -0.22 2.25 10.44
C PRO A 55 -0.27 2.59 11.94
N VAL A 56 -1.05 1.84 12.73
CA VAL A 56 -1.17 2.03 14.17
C VAL A 56 -0.15 1.19 14.91
N THR A 57 -0.11 -0.12 14.64
CA THR A 57 0.74 -1.07 15.40
C THR A 57 2.14 -1.26 14.81
N GLN A 58 2.37 -0.80 13.58
CA GLN A 58 3.60 -1.03 12.80
C GLN A 58 3.88 -2.52 12.50
N LYS A 59 2.92 -3.41 12.76
CA LYS A 59 3.04 -4.83 12.45
C LYS A 59 2.83 -5.07 10.96
N ARG A 60 3.55 -6.06 10.44
CA ARG A 60 3.37 -6.55 9.08
C ARG A 60 2.22 -7.56 9.05
N PHE A 61 1.28 -7.39 8.14
CA PHE A 61 0.18 -8.32 7.93
C PHE A 61 -0.12 -8.49 6.44
N GLN A 62 -0.68 -9.64 6.05
CA GLN A 62 -1.15 -9.83 4.68
C GLN A 62 -2.60 -9.32 4.58
N PRO A 63 -2.88 -8.27 3.77
CA PRO A 63 -4.25 -7.81 3.59
C PRO A 63 -5.06 -8.85 2.81
N THR A 64 -6.36 -8.90 3.10
CA THR A 64 -7.34 -9.73 2.39
C THR A 64 -8.50 -8.84 1.93
N PRO A 65 -9.38 -9.30 1.02
CA PRO A 65 -10.58 -8.56 0.65
C PRO A 65 -11.50 -8.20 1.84
N ARG A 66 -11.37 -8.91 2.97
CA ARG A 66 -12.12 -8.68 4.22
C ARG A 66 -11.37 -7.79 5.22
N SER A 67 -10.11 -7.46 4.96
CA SER A 67 -9.34 -6.61 5.86
C SER A 67 -10.00 -5.23 5.97
N PRO A 68 -10.17 -4.69 7.18
CA PRO A 68 -10.71 -3.35 7.35
C PRO A 68 -9.84 -2.34 6.61
N ARG A 69 -10.47 -1.31 6.02
CA ARG A 69 -9.76 -0.26 5.27
C ARG A 69 -10.38 1.12 5.41
N VAL A 70 -9.58 2.14 5.15
CA VAL A 70 -9.94 3.56 5.12
C VAL A 70 -9.16 4.26 4.00
N ASP A 71 -9.83 5.11 3.23
CA ASP A 71 -9.16 6.03 2.30
C ASP A 71 -8.95 7.38 3.02
N PHE A 72 -7.71 7.85 3.08
CA PHE A 72 -7.35 9.10 3.74
C PHE A 72 -6.24 9.82 2.96
N ARG A 73 -6.45 11.11 2.64
CA ARG A 73 -5.50 11.96 1.88
C ARG A 73 -4.98 11.30 0.59
N GLY A 74 -5.87 10.67 -0.17
CA GLY A 74 -5.53 10.02 -1.44
C GLY A 74 -4.72 8.72 -1.30
N ARG A 75 -4.63 8.15 -0.09
CA ARG A 75 -4.01 6.85 0.18
C ARG A 75 -5.02 5.90 0.79
N THR A 76 -5.01 4.64 0.34
CA THR A 76 -5.76 3.55 0.98
C THR A 76 -4.91 2.92 2.08
N TYR A 77 -5.51 2.79 3.27
CA TYR A 77 -4.95 2.11 4.42
C TYR A 77 -5.78 0.88 4.74
N PHE A 78 -5.15 -0.30 4.73
CA PHE A 78 -5.66 -1.54 5.29
C PHE A 78 -5.19 -1.69 6.74
N PHE A 79 -5.92 -2.48 7.51
CA PHE A 79 -5.65 -2.70 8.94
C PHE A 79 -5.64 -4.20 9.26
N GLU A 80 -4.83 -4.59 10.24
CA GLU A 80 -4.83 -5.97 10.73
C GLU A 80 -6.12 -6.31 11.49
N SER A 81 -6.83 -5.31 12.01
CA SER A 81 -8.07 -5.48 12.77
C SER A 81 -8.99 -4.25 12.70
N ASP A 82 -10.28 -4.43 13.06
CA ASP A 82 -11.21 -3.31 13.21
C ASP A 82 -10.81 -2.36 14.34
N LEU A 83 -10.11 -2.87 15.37
CA LEU A 83 -9.62 -2.06 16.47
C LEU A 83 -8.59 -1.03 15.99
N THR A 84 -7.59 -1.47 15.22
CA THR A 84 -6.54 -0.58 14.69
C THR A 84 -7.10 0.38 13.64
N LYS A 85 -8.08 -0.05 12.84
CA LYS A 85 -8.87 0.86 11.98
C LYS A 85 -9.54 1.98 12.79
N ARG A 86 -10.26 1.63 13.87
CA ARG A 86 -10.96 2.62 14.71
C ARG A 86 -9.97 3.59 15.35
N GLN A 87 -8.85 3.10 15.87
CA GLN A 87 -7.78 3.93 16.43
C GLN A 87 -7.21 4.91 15.38
N PHE A 88 -6.97 4.44 14.15
CA PHE A 88 -6.54 5.30 13.06
C PHE A 88 -7.56 6.39 12.75
N GLN A 89 -8.85 6.08 12.71
CA GLN A 89 -9.90 7.05 12.42
C GLN A 89 -10.03 8.14 13.50
N THR A 90 -9.66 7.86 14.75
CA THR A 90 -9.68 8.85 15.84
C THR A 90 -8.57 9.90 15.67
N THR A 91 -7.36 9.49 15.27
CA THR A 91 -6.20 10.39 15.12
C THR A 91 -5.37 10.10 13.87
N PRO A 92 -5.95 10.22 12.65
CA PRO A 92 -5.31 9.77 11.42
C PRO A 92 -4.04 10.56 11.09
N THR A 93 -3.98 11.83 11.49
CA THR A 93 -2.78 12.69 11.34
C THR A 93 -1.57 12.20 12.13
N THR A 94 -1.77 11.35 13.15
CA THR A 94 -0.67 10.75 13.93
C THR A 94 -0.07 9.51 13.25
N TYR A 95 -0.84 8.85 12.38
CA TYR A 95 -0.50 7.52 11.83
C TYR A 95 -0.26 7.51 10.32
N TYR A 96 -0.70 8.54 9.59
CA TYR A 96 -0.65 8.53 8.11
C TYR A 96 0.77 8.62 7.53
N VAL A 97 1.74 9.13 8.29
CA VAL A 97 3.16 9.19 7.92
C VAL A 97 3.88 8.00 8.55
N ARG A 98 4.76 7.35 7.78
CA ARG A 98 5.66 6.34 8.34
C ARG A 98 6.52 6.99 9.41
N ARG A 99 6.56 6.40 10.61
CA ARG A 99 7.45 6.87 11.67
C ARG A 99 8.88 6.58 11.21
N GLU A 100 9.66 7.63 11.00
CA GLU A 100 11.12 7.52 10.90
C GLU A 100 11.61 7.25 12.33
N THR A 101 12.07 6.03 12.57
CA THR A 101 12.80 5.65 13.80
C THR A 101 14.26 5.99 13.66
#